data_AF-A0AAU1BJB6-F1
#
_entry.id   AF-A0AAU1BJB6-F1
#
_cell.length_a   1.000
_cell.length_b   1.000
_cell.length_c   1.000
_cell.angle_alpha   90.00
_cell.angle_beta   90.00
_cell.angle_gamma   90.00
#
_symmetry.space_group_name_H-M   'P 1'
#
loop_
_entity.id
_entity.type
_entity.pdbx_description
1 polymer ?
#
loop_
_entity_poly.entity_id
_entity_poly.type
_entity_poly.pdbx_seq_one_letter_code
_entity_poly.pdbx_strand_id
1 'polypeptide(L)'
;MTAPEDGFTPENWAARDSSTPLIGVRPRADVDLALKYLTVRSEAPAQFALGAAAAYRWAMGRAARAPVTGTDARRVPDLRLLTAEMDAAVVQLEDPTTEAGVRDFTRGVHDALAWVCGYSDGRI
;
A
#
# COMPACT_ATOMS: atom_id res chain seq x y z
N MET A 1 45.33 -32.24 21.60
CA MET A 1 44.36 -31.22 22.08
C MET A 1 44.06 -30.37 20.87
N THR A 2 43.00 -30.71 20.15
CA THR A 2 42.70 -30.22 18.79
C THR A 2 41.50 -29.30 18.91
N ALA A 3 41.66 -28.02 18.59
CA ALA A 3 40.53 -27.09 18.46
C ALA A 3 39.83 -27.33 17.11
N PRO A 4 38.50 -27.24 17.00
CA PRO A 4 37.84 -27.24 15.71
C PRO A 4 37.92 -25.84 15.10
N GLU A 5 38.41 -25.75 13.88
CA GLU A 5 38.25 -24.56 13.04
C GLU A 5 36.81 -24.55 12.51
N ASP A 6 35.94 -23.81 13.18
CA ASP A 6 34.63 -23.45 12.64
C ASP A 6 34.85 -22.58 11.40
N GLY A 7 34.71 -23.20 10.24
CA GLY A 7 34.79 -22.58 8.93
C GLY A 7 33.74 -21.49 8.76
N PHE A 8 34.12 -20.25 9.08
CA PHE A 8 33.38 -19.07 8.69
C PHE A 8 33.79 -18.68 7.27
N THR A 9 33.04 -19.13 6.26
CA THR A 9 33.29 -18.69 4.88
C THR A 9 32.46 -17.43 4.54
N PRO A 10 33.07 -16.41 3.90
CA PRO A 10 32.42 -15.15 3.52
C PRO A 10 31.45 -15.29 2.34
N GLU A 11 31.06 -16.49 1.94
CA GLU A 11 30.03 -16.71 0.91
C GLU A 11 28.62 -16.80 1.50
N ASN A 12 28.51 -16.95 2.83
CA ASN A 12 27.23 -17.11 3.53
C ASN A 12 26.56 -15.77 3.94
N TRP A 13 27.21 -14.62 3.77
CA TRP A 13 26.60 -13.30 4.05
C TRP A 13 25.73 -12.78 2.90
N ALA A 14 26.02 -13.21 1.66
CA ALA A 14 25.31 -12.75 0.47
C ALA A 14 23.92 -13.40 0.29
N ALA A 15 23.56 -14.37 1.14
CA ALA A 15 22.33 -15.15 1.02
C ALA A 15 21.18 -14.70 1.97
N ARG A 16 21.33 -13.57 2.68
CA ARG A 16 20.27 -13.04 3.58
C ARG A 16 19.69 -11.69 3.17
N ASP A 17 19.89 -11.25 1.93
CA ASP A 17 18.99 -10.25 1.35
C ASP A 17 17.79 -10.97 0.71
N SER A 18 16.98 -11.62 1.55
CA SER A 18 15.60 -11.92 1.18
C SER A 18 14.83 -10.61 1.25
N SER A 19 15.09 -9.71 0.29
CA SER A 19 14.46 -8.40 0.17
C SER A 19 12.95 -8.59 0.18
N THR A 20 12.32 -8.30 1.31
CA THR A 20 10.87 -8.39 1.45
C THR A 20 10.26 -7.49 0.38
N PRO A 21 9.45 -8.00 -0.56
CA PRO A 21 8.96 -7.17 -1.66
C PRO A 21 8.15 -6.01 -1.08
N LEU A 22 8.58 -4.78 -1.36
CA LEU A 22 7.93 -3.56 -0.86
C LEU A 22 6.87 -3.07 -1.85
N ILE A 23 5.84 -2.45 -1.30
CA ILE A 23 4.84 -1.65 -2.01
C ILE A 23 4.92 -0.26 -1.40
N GLY A 24 5.34 0.74 -2.18
CA GLY A 24 5.82 2.00 -1.62
C GLY A 24 6.99 1.73 -0.66
N VAL A 25 6.80 2.05 0.63
CA VAL A 25 7.78 1.79 1.70
C VAL A 25 7.33 0.69 2.67
N ARG A 26 6.19 0.04 2.41
CA ARG A 26 5.62 -0.99 3.28
C ARG A 26 5.87 -2.40 2.73
N PRO A 27 6.15 -3.41 3.58
CA PRO A 27 6.19 -4.80 3.15
C PRO A 27 4.88 -5.21 2.49
N ARG A 28 4.95 -5.91 1.36
CA ARG A 28 3.77 -6.43 0.66
C ARG A 28 2.87 -7.28 1.55
N ALA A 29 3.44 -8.02 2.50
CA ALA A 29 2.70 -8.82 3.47
C ALA A 29 1.82 -7.95 4.39
N ASP A 30 2.31 -6.78 4.80
CA ASP A 30 1.56 -5.86 5.67
C ASP A 30 0.40 -5.23 4.90
N VAL A 31 0.61 -4.87 3.63
CA VAL A 31 -0.45 -4.35 2.74
C VAL A 31 -1.53 -5.41 2.48
N ASP A 32 -1.14 -6.67 2.28
CA ASP A 32 -2.08 -7.78 2.12
C ASP A 32 -2.88 -8.05 3.40
N LEU A 33 -2.22 -7.97 4.56
CA LEU A 33 -2.87 -8.13 5.86
C LEU A 33 -3.86 -7.00 6.13
N ALA A 34 -3.49 -5.74 5.84
CA ALA A 34 -4.38 -4.59 5.96
C ALA A 34 -5.64 -4.74 5.08
N LEU A 35 -5.46 -5.17 3.82
CA LEU A 35 -6.59 -5.47 2.94
C LEU A 35 -7.51 -6.54 3.52
N LYS A 36 -6.96 -7.64 4.07
CA LYS A 36 -7.75 -8.70 4.69
C LYS A 36 -8.56 -8.18 5.88
N TYR A 37 -7.95 -7.38 6.74
CA TYR A 37 -8.66 -6.76 7.88
C TYR A 37 -9.85 -5.93 7.43
N LEU A 38 -9.66 -5.06 6.42
CA LEU A 38 -10.74 -4.24 5.89
C LEU A 38 -11.91 -5.07 5.35
N THR A 39 -11.62 -6.19 4.70
CA THR A 39 -12.68 -7.05 4.12
C THR A 39 -13.43 -7.91 5.13
N VAL A 40 -12.84 -8.20 6.31
CA VAL A 40 -13.41 -9.16 7.27
C VAL A 40 -13.96 -8.48 8.52
N ARG A 41 -13.38 -7.36 8.97
CA ARG A 41 -13.61 -6.79 10.30
C ARG A 41 -13.67 -5.27 10.37
N SER A 42 -13.75 -4.56 9.24
CA SER A 42 -13.76 -3.10 9.28
C SER A 42 -14.97 -2.54 10.02
N GLU A 43 -14.73 -1.70 11.03
CA GLU A 43 -15.75 -0.86 11.67
C GLU A 43 -15.90 0.50 10.96
N ALA A 44 -15.02 0.81 10.00
CA ALA A 44 -15.07 2.05 9.24
C ALA A 44 -16.31 2.12 8.34
N PRO A 45 -16.78 3.34 7.98
CA PRO A 45 -17.86 3.52 7.02
C PRO A 45 -17.64 2.75 5.73
N ALA A 46 -18.71 2.18 5.16
CA ALA A 46 -18.60 1.24 4.04
C ALA A 46 -17.86 1.84 2.83
N GLN A 47 -18.13 3.09 2.46
CA GLN A 47 -17.47 3.74 1.31
C GLN A 47 -15.99 4.01 1.58
N PHE A 48 -15.64 4.41 2.80
CA PHE A 48 -14.25 4.56 3.22
C PHE A 48 -13.49 3.24 3.12
N ALA A 49 -14.04 2.16 3.69
CA ALA A 49 -13.41 0.83 3.64
C ALA A 49 -13.27 0.32 2.19
N LEU A 50 -14.24 0.61 1.33
CA LEU A 50 -14.18 0.30 -0.11
C LEU A 50 -13.04 1.05 -0.81
N GLY A 51 -12.87 2.35 -0.54
CA GLY A 51 -11.79 3.17 -1.07
C GLY A 51 -10.41 2.68 -0.65
N ALA A 52 -10.24 2.42 0.65
CA ALA A 52 -9.02 1.86 1.20
C ALA A 52 -8.66 0.50 0.58
N ALA A 53 -9.65 -0.39 0.47
CA ALA A 53 -9.44 -1.69 -0.15
C ALA A 53 -9.12 -1.58 -1.65
N ALA A 54 -9.70 -0.62 -2.37
CA ALA A 54 -9.39 -0.35 -3.78
C ALA A 54 -7.93 0.12 -3.94
N ALA A 55 -7.47 1.04 -3.08
CA ALA A 55 -6.09 1.51 -3.05
C ALA A 55 -5.10 0.37 -2.80
N TYR A 56 -5.31 -0.48 -1.78
CA TYR A 56 -4.43 -1.63 -1.52
C TYR A 56 -4.40 -2.64 -2.67
N ARG A 57 -5.54 -2.94 -3.29
CA ARG A 57 -5.58 -3.82 -4.47
C ARG A 57 -4.78 -3.23 -5.61
N TRP A 58 -4.96 -1.95 -5.91
CA TRP A 58 -4.22 -1.27 -6.98
C TRP A 58 -2.72 -1.21 -6.68
N ALA A 59 -2.33 -0.79 -5.48
CA ALA A 59 -0.93 -0.74 -5.04
C ALA A 59 -0.25 -2.11 -5.11
N MET A 60 -0.97 -3.21 -4.84
CA MET A 60 -0.45 -4.57 -4.98
C MET A 60 -0.42 -5.09 -6.43
N GLY A 61 -0.85 -4.31 -7.42
CA GLY A 61 -0.99 -4.71 -8.82
C GLY A 61 -2.15 -5.67 -9.08
N ARG A 62 -3.13 -5.75 -8.15
CA ARG A 62 -4.33 -6.61 -8.25
C ARG A 62 -5.52 -5.90 -8.89
N ALA A 63 -5.40 -4.61 -9.16
CA ALA A 63 -6.35 -3.83 -9.97
C ALA A 63 -5.58 -3.10 -11.05
N ALA A 64 -6.12 -3.08 -12.27
CA ALA A 64 -5.45 -2.49 -13.43
C ALA A 64 -5.60 -0.96 -13.50
N ARG A 65 -6.55 -0.37 -12.77
CA ARG A 65 -6.85 1.06 -12.79
C ARG A 65 -6.74 1.69 -11.43
N ALA A 66 -6.22 2.90 -11.41
CA ALA A 66 -6.14 3.73 -10.21
C ALA A 66 -7.55 4.17 -9.77
N PRO A 67 -7.86 4.14 -8.46
CA PRO A 67 -9.23 4.33 -7.95
C PRO A 67 -9.83 5.74 -8.13
N VAL A 68 -9.00 6.78 -8.15
CA VAL A 68 -9.36 8.19 -8.29
C VAL A 68 -9.14 8.66 -9.72
N THR A 69 -7.91 8.50 -10.26
CA THR A 69 -7.60 9.03 -11.60
C THR A 69 -8.05 8.12 -12.74
N GLY A 70 -8.35 6.85 -12.46
CA GLY A 70 -8.64 5.86 -13.49
C GLY A 70 -7.43 5.45 -14.33
N THR A 71 -6.23 5.93 -14.00
CA THR A 71 -4.99 5.68 -14.75
C THR A 71 -4.69 4.19 -14.80
N ASP A 72 -4.39 3.67 -15.99
CA ASP A 72 -4.02 2.26 -16.16
C ASP A 72 -2.61 1.99 -15.58
N ALA A 73 -2.51 1.02 -14.68
CA ALA A 73 -1.28 0.44 -14.19
C ALA A 73 -1.23 -1.04 -14.60
N ARG A 74 -0.39 -1.36 -15.60
CA ARG A 74 -0.24 -2.75 -16.11
C ARG A 74 0.54 -3.66 -15.15
N ARG A 75 1.17 -3.10 -14.12
CA ARG A 75 2.01 -3.76 -13.10
C ARG A 75 1.79 -3.08 -11.76
N VAL A 76 2.48 -3.57 -10.72
CA VAL A 76 2.59 -2.88 -9.42
C VAL A 76 3.01 -1.42 -9.67
N PRO A 77 2.22 -0.43 -9.24
CA PRO A 77 2.57 0.99 -9.38
C PRO A 77 3.88 1.29 -8.66
N ASP A 78 4.75 2.07 -9.31
CA ASP A 78 5.94 2.60 -8.65
C ASP A 78 5.56 3.74 -7.68
N LEU A 79 6.53 4.21 -6.89
CA LEU A 79 6.28 5.28 -5.92
C LEU A 79 5.73 6.55 -6.58
N ARG A 80 6.16 6.88 -7.81
CA ARG A 80 5.69 8.06 -8.54
C ARG A 80 4.20 7.97 -8.87
N LEU A 81 3.73 6.81 -9.30
CA LEU A 81 2.30 6.59 -9.55
C LEU A 81 1.49 6.58 -8.26
N LEU A 82 2.00 5.98 -7.18
CA LEU A 82 1.33 5.98 -5.88
C LEU A 82 1.15 7.40 -5.34
N THR A 83 2.19 8.24 -5.42
CA THR A 83 2.11 9.64 -4.97
C THR A 83 1.20 10.47 -5.86
N ALA A 84 1.25 10.30 -7.19
CA ALA A 84 0.36 11.02 -8.10
C ALA A 84 -1.12 10.72 -7.84
N GLU A 85 -1.44 9.47 -7.50
CA GLU A 85 -2.81 9.09 -7.13
C GLU A 85 -3.24 9.67 -5.78
N MET A 86 -2.32 9.72 -4.81
CA MET A 86 -2.55 10.37 -3.52
C MET A 86 -2.79 11.88 -3.69
N ASP A 87 -2.00 12.57 -4.53
CA ASP A 87 -2.18 13.99 -4.85
C ASP A 87 -3.54 14.24 -5.52
N ALA A 88 -3.95 13.37 -6.44
CA ALA A 88 -5.27 13.45 -7.06
C ALA A 88 -6.41 13.26 -6.04
N ALA A 89 -6.22 12.38 -5.05
CA ALA A 89 -7.19 12.21 -3.97
C ALA A 89 -7.31 13.48 -3.11
N VAL A 90 -6.21 14.17 -2.81
CA VAL A 90 -6.24 15.47 -2.12
C VAL A 90 -7.06 16.50 -2.90
N VAL A 91 -6.76 16.65 -4.20
CA VAL A 91 -7.49 17.61 -5.07
C VAL A 91 -9.00 17.31 -5.09
N GLN A 92 -9.39 16.04 -5.18
CA GLN A 92 -10.81 15.68 -5.20
C GLN A 92 -11.51 15.87 -3.83
N LEU A 93 -10.79 15.71 -2.72
CA LEU A 93 -11.30 15.98 -1.37
C LEU A 93 -11.54 17.47 -1.11
N GLU A 94 -10.75 18.34 -1.75
CA GLU A 94 -10.90 19.79 -1.68
C GLU A 94 -12.11 20.30 -2.48
N ASP A 95 -12.69 19.49 -3.39
CA ASP A 95 -13.88 19.85 -4.14
C ASP A 95 -15.15 19.78 -3.24
N PRO A 96 -15.79 20.93 -2.94
CA PRO A 96 -16.98 20.96 -2.09
C PRO A 96 -18.20 20.33 -2.76
N THR A 97 -18.19 20.19 -4.10
CA THR A 97 -19.31 19.63 -4.88
C THR A 97 -19.32 18.09 -4.90
N THR A 98 -18.23 17.45 -4.46
CA THR A 98 -18.13 15.99 -4.36
C THR A 98 -19.20 15.42 -3.43
N GLU A 99 -19.93 14.41 -3.91
CA GLU A 99 -20.93 13.68 -3.13
C GLU A 99 -20.30 13.05 -1.88
N ALA A 100 -21.03 13.01 -0.76
CA ALA A 100 -20.52 12.48 0.51
C ALA A 100 -19.95 11.05 0.39
N GLY A 101 -20.63 10.14 -0.32
CA GLY A 101 -20.14 8.78 -0.52
C GLY A 101 -18.85 8.70 -1.33
N VAL A 102 -18.72 9.55 -2.35
CA VAL A 102 -17.49 9.66 -3.16
C VAL A 102 -16.36 10.27 -2.32
N ARG A 103 -16.67 11.30 -1.52
CA ARG A 103 -15.69 11.91 -0.59
C ARG A 103 -15.16 10.90 0.41
N ASP A 104 -16.03 10.09 1.02
CA ASP A 104 -15.63 9.04 1.96
C ASP A 104 -14.76 7.96 1.28
N PHE A 105 -15.12 7.55 0.07
CA PHE A 105 -14.32 6.65 -0.74
C PHE A 105 -12.93 7.23 -1.04
N THR A 106 -12.86 8.46 -1.54
CA THR A 106 -11.60 9.15 -1.87
C THR A 106 -10.74 9.34 -0.62
N ARG A 107 -11.35 9.60 0.54
CA ARG A 107 -10.64 9.66 1.83
C ARG A 107 -10.00 8.32 2.19
N GLY A 108 -10.73 7.22 2.01
CA GLY A 108 -10.18 5.87 2.22
C GLY A 108 -9.01 5.56 1.30
N VAL A 109 -9.08 5.99 0.03
CA VAL A 109 -7.96 5.87 -0.92
C VAL A 109 -6.75 6.65 -0.44
N HIS A 110 -6.95 7.93 -0.10
CA HIS A 110 -5.89 8.82 0.38
C HIS A 110 -5.17 8.23 1.60
N ASP A 111 -5.92 7.85 2.64
CA ASP A 111 -5.33 7.39 3.90
C ASP A 111 -4.56 6.08 3.72
N ALA A 112 -5.06 5.19 2.85
CA ALA A 112 -4.38 3.94 2.48
C ALA A 112 -3.04 4.21 1.76
N LEU A 113 -3.05 5.12 0.78
CA LEU A 113 -1.85 5.45 0.00
C LEU A 113 -0.84 6.25 0.82
N ALA A 114 -1.30 7.12 1.72
CA ALA A 114 -0.44 7.82 2.67
C ALA A 114 0.33 6.82 3.56
N TRP A 115 -0.35 5.79 4.07
CA TRP A 115 0.31 4.74 4.86
C TRP A 115 1.29 3.89 4.04
N VAL A 116 0.90 3.50 2.82
CA VAL A 116 1.77 2.74 1.89
C VAL A 116 3.03 3.52 1.51
N CYS A 117 2.90 4.84 1.31
CA CYS A 117 4.01 5.73 0.98
C CYS A 117 4.82 6.18 2.21
N GLY A 118 4.37 5.86 3.43
CA GLY A 118 5.09 6.16 4.67
C GLY A 118 4.83 7.54 5.25
N TYR A 119 3.79 8.25 4.78
CA TYR A 119 3.37 9.54 5.33
C TYR A 119 2.53 9.41 6.61
N SER A 120 2.13 8.18 6.97
CA SER A 120 1.47 7.88 8.24
C SER A 120 1.97 6.57 8.85
N ASP A 121 2.07 6.55 10.19
CA ASP A 121 2.48 5.37 10.96
C ASP A 121 1.31 4.42 11.28
N GLY A 122 0.10 4.95 11.36
CA GLY A 122 -1.11 4.18 11.61
C GLY A 122 -1.66 3.58 10.32
N ARG A 123 -1.86 2.26 10.29
CA ARG A 123 -2.72 1.63 9.28
C ARG A 123 -4.19 1.91 9.63
N ILE A 124 -5.00 2.12 8.60
CA ILE A 124 -6.47 2.22 8.66
C ILE A 124 -7.14 0.87 8.90
#